data_AF-A0A6A1WTE1-F1
#
_entry.id   AF-A0A6A1WTE1-F1
#
_cell.length_a   1.000
_cell.length_b   1.000
_cell.length_c   1.000
_cell.angle_alpha   90.00
_cell.angle_beta   90.00
_cell.angle_gamma   90.00
#
_symmetry.space_group_name_H-M   'P 1'
#
loop_
_entity.id
_entity.type
_entity.pdbx_description
1 polymer ?
#
loop_
_entity_poly.entity_id
_entity_poly.type
_entity_poly.pdbx_seq_one_letter_code
_entity_poly.pdbx_strand_id
1 'polypeptide(L)'
;MQLEFKWYEFIKESMPRHFFPRYNNLGQTLEDVFTDTHMDLVRNGGEWLGKTFESCSIVAALIATVAFANSATVLKGVKQDMLALQFSKSIPRLTSSPSHC
;
A
#
# COMPACT_ATOMS: atom_id res chain seq x y z
N MET A 1 -0.69 7.23 -23.42
CA MET A 1 -1.67 7.90 -22.56
C MET A 1 -1.18 9.21 -21.94
N GLN A 2 -0.26 9.23 -20.96
CA GLN A 2 0.06 10.48 -20.22
C GLN A 2 0.64 11.61 -21.08
N LEU A 3 1.56 11.28 -21.99
CA LEU A 3 2.16 12.27 -22.90
C LEU A 3 1.13 12.77 -23.93
N GLU A 4 0.32 11.86 -24.48
CA GLU A 4 -0.71 12.18 -25.46
C GLU A 4 -1.82 13.05 -24.85
N PHE A 5 -2.20 12.79 -23.59
CA PHE A 5 -3.13 13.62 -22.85
C PHE A 5 -2.58 15.03 -22.59
N LYS A 6 -1.30 15.15 -22.22
CA LYS A 6 -0.63 16.46 -22.08
C LYS A 6 -0.57 17.21 -23.40
N TRP A 7 -0.27 16.51 -24.50
CA TRP A 7 -0.30 17.08 -25.84
C TRP A 7 -1.70 17.53 -26.25
N TYR A 8 -2.73 16.77 -25.91
CA TYR A 8 -4.12 17.12 -26.16
C TYR A 8 -4.51 18.43 -25.46
N GLU A 9 -4.24 18.54 -24.15
CA GLU A 9 -4.52 19.76 -23.39
C GLU A 9 -3.73 20.95 -23.94
N PHE A 10 -2.45 20.76 -24.28
CA PHE A 10 -1.63 21.81 -24.89
C PHE A 10 -2.20 22.31 -26.23
N ILE A 11 -2.62 21.40 -27.11
CA ILE A 11 -3.24 21.75 -28.41
C ILE A 11 -4.54 22.50 -28.18
N LYS A 12 -5.36 22.03 -27.24
CA LYS A 12 -6.66 22.63 -26.89
C LYS A 12 -6.51 24.04 -26.33
N GLU A 13 -5.51 24.29 -25.48
CA GLU A 13 -5.20 25.61 -24.92
C GLU A 13 -4.57 26.55 -25.96
N SER A 14 -3.76 26.02 -26.88
CA SER A 14 -3.08 26.81 -27.91
C SER A 14 -4.01 27.22 -29.06
N MET A 15 -5.20 26.63 -29.14
CA MET A 15 -6.12 26.79 -30.26
C MET A 15 -7.04 28.01 -30.07
N PRO A 16 -7.19 28.90 -31.08
CA PRO A 16 -8.07 30.06 -30.97
C PRO A 16 -9.52 29.65 -30.69
N ARG A 17 -10.24 30.40 -29.84
CA ARG A 17 -11.63 30.09 -29.40
C ARG A 17 -12.66 29.90 -30.52
N HIS A 18 -12.36 30.35 -31.74
CA HIS A 18 -13.23 30.22 -32.92
C HIS A 18 -13.00 28.92 -33.69
N PHE A 19 -11.94 28.20 -33.35
CA PHE A 19 -11.60 26.91 -33.92
C PHE A 19 -12.26 25.85 -33.03
N PHE A 20 -13.58 25.75 -33.15
CA PHE A 20 -14.37 24.68 -32.54
C PHE A 20 -13.75 23.30 -32.90
N PRO A 21 -13.97 22.25 -32.07
CA PRO A 21 -13.45 20.94 -32.37
C PRO A 21 -13.92 20.51 -33.76
N ARG A 22 -12.97 20.39 -34.69
CA ARG A 22 -13.26 19.85 -36.02
C ARG A 22 -13.56 18.38 -35.85
N TYR A 23 -14.74 17.99 -36.30
CA TYR A 23 -15.04 16.59 -36.49
C TYR A 23 -14.18 16.01 -37.60
N ASN A 24 -13.75 14.76 -37.46
CA ASN A 24 -13.14 14.04 -38.57
C ASN A 24 -14.19 13.77 -39.68
N ASN A 25 -13.77 13.16 -40.79
CA ASN A 25 -14.68 12.79 -41.89
C ASN A 25 -15.80 11.82 -41.48
N LEU A 26 -15.69 11.21 -40.29
CA LEU A 26 -16.68 10.30 -39.69
C LEU A 26 -17.57 11.01 -38.66
N GLY A 27 -17.45 12.33 -38.49
CA GLY A 27 -18.27 13.07 -37.53
C GLY A 27 -17.85 12.91 -36.06
N GLN A 28 -16.66 12.37 -35.79
CA GLN A 28 -16.17 12.12 -34.43
C GLN A 28 -15.34 13.29 -33.91
N THR A 29 -15.48 13.59 -32.62
CA THR A 29 -14.58 14.53 -31.94
C THR A 29 -13.23 13.88 -31.66
N LEU A 30 -12.24 14.71 -31.33
CA LEU A 30 -10.91 14.24 -30.97
C LEU A 30 -10.95 13.38 -29.68
N GLU A 31 -11.86 13.70 -28.76
CA GLU A 31 -12.09 12.93 -27.54
C GLU A 31 -12.69 11.54 -27.84
N ASP A 32 -13.62 11.45 -28.78
CA ASP A 32 -14.19 10.16 -29.23
C ASP A 32 -13.11 9.26 -29.81
N VAL A 33 -12.27 9.80 -30.71
CA VAL A 33 -11.17 9.05 -31.34
C VAL A 33 -10.14 8.63 -30.30
N PHE A 34 -9.78 9.52 -29.38
CA PHE A 34 -8.83 9.22 -28.31
C PHE A 34 -9.36 8.12 -27.37
N THR A 35 -10.65 8.18 -27.02
CA THR A 35 -11.30 7.18 -26.17
C THR A 35 -11.37 5.83 -26.87
N ASP A 36 -11.80 5.78 -28.13
CA ASP A 36 -11.93 4.55 -28.90
C ASP A 36 -10.57 3.87 -29.12
N THR A 37 -9.56 4.63 -29.54
CA THR A 37 -8.21 4.09 -29.79
C THR A 37 -7.50 3.58 -28.55
N HIS A 38 -7.92 3.99 -27.35
CA HIS A 38 -7.27 3.62 -26.09
C HIS A 38 -8.15 2.80 -25.14
N MET A 39 -9.40 2.52 -25.51
CA MET A 39 -10.36 1.77 -24.70
C MET A 39 -9.80 0.40 -24.27
N ASP A 40 -9.22 -0.35 -25.21
CA ASP A 40 -8.67 -1.67 -24.92
C ASP A 40 -7.48 -1.61 -23.95
N LEU A 41 -6.64 -0.57 -24.06
CA LEU A 41 -5.51 -0.38 -23.16
C LEU A 41 -5.97 -0.08 -21.73
N VAL A 42 -7.01 0.77 -21.57
CA VAL A 42 -7.61 1.07 -20.27
C VAL A 42 -8.26 -0.18 -19.67
N ARG A 43 -9.02 -0.93 -20.46
CA ARG A 43 -9.67 -2.17 -20.01
C ARG A 43 -8.64 -3.20 -19.55
N ASN A 44 -7.63 -3.47 -20.38
CA ASN A 44 -6.61 -4.46 -20.08
C ASN A 44 -5.76 -4.04 -18.88
N GLY A 45 -5.44 -2.74 -18.77
CA GLY A 45 -4.75 -2.19 -17.62
C GLY A 45 -5.56 -2.32 -16.32
N GLY A 46 -6.85 -2.04 -16.37
CA GLY A 46 -7.77 -2.22 -15.24
C GLY A 46 -7.89 -3.68 -14.79
N GLU A 47 -8.01 -4.60 -15.74
CA GLU A 47 -8.05 -6.04 -15.45
C GLU A 47 -6.73 -6.55 -14.85
N TRP A 48 -5.60 -6.16 -15.45
CA TRP A 48 -4.27 -6.51 -14.94
C TRP A 48 -4.03 -5.97 -13.53
N LEU A 49 -4.42 -4.71 -13.29
CA LEU A 49 -4.28 -4.07 -12.00
C LEU A 49 -5.20 -4.73 -10.96
N GLY A 50 -6.42 -5.08 -11.34
CA GLY A 50 -7.35 -5.84 -10.49
C GLY A 50 -6.78 -7.18 -10.04
N LYS A 51 -6.29 -7.99 -10.99
CA LYS A 51 -5.64 -9.29 -10.71
C LYS A 51 -4.40 -9.14 -9.81
N THR A 52 -3.64 -8.07 -10.02
CA THR A 52 -2.44 -7.77 -9.22
C THR A 52 -2.80 -7.35 -7.79
N PHE A 53 -3.85 -6.54 -7.59
CA PHE A 53 -4.29 -6.13 -6.26
C PHE A 53 -4.90 -7.28 -5.46
N GLU A 54 -5.66 -8.16 -6.11
CA GLU A 54 -6.18 -9.38 -5.49
C GLU A 54 -5.03 -10.23 -4.93
N SER A 55 -3.97 -10.43 -5.71
CA SER A 55 -2.75 -11.13 -5.27
C SER A 55 -1.97 -10.35 -4.18
N CYS A 56 -1.90 -9.02 -4.30
CA CYS A 56 -1.18 -8.15 -3.37
C CYS A 56 -1.81 -8.15 -1.97
N SER A 57 -3.15 -8.23 -1.87
CA SER A 57 -3.85 -8.29 -0.58
C SER A 57 -3.45 -9.54 0.23
N ILE A 58 -3.32 -10.69 -0.43
CA ILE A 58 -2.89 -11.94 0.19
C ILE A 58 -1.43 -11.83 0.67
N VAL A 59 -0.55 -11.29 -0.17
CA VAL A 59 0.87 -11.08 0.19
C VAL A 59 1.00 -10.10 1.36
N ALA A 60 0.25 -9.01 1.37
CA ALA A 60 0.24 -8.04 2.46
C ALA A 60 -0.24 -8.67 3.78
N ALA A 61 -1.29 -9.49 3.74
CA ALA A 61 -1.79 -10.22 4.91
C ALA A 61 -0.77 -11.21 5.48
N LEU A 62 -0.03 -11.92 4.62
CA LEU A 62 1.05 -12.81 5.02
C LEU A 62 2.19 -12.04 5.70
N ILE A 63 2.63 -10.93 5.12
CA ILE A 63 3.67 -10.07 5.69
C ILE A 63 3.22 -9.53 7.07
N ALA A 64 1.99 -9.04 7.17
CA ALA A 64 1.43 -8.54 8.43
C ALA A 64 1.37 -9.63 9.51
N THR A 65 1.00 -10.86 9.13
CA THR A 65 0.93 -12.00 10.05
C THR A 65 2.32 -12.39 10.55
N VAL A 66 3.31 -12.47 9.68
CA VAL A 66 4.71 -12.77 10.06
C VAL A 66 5.26 -11.66 10.98
N ALA A 67 5.02 -10.39 10.63
CA ALA A 67 5.43 -9.27 11.45
C ALA A 67 4.78 -9.29 12.85
N PHE A 68 3.47 -9.61 12.93
CA PHE A 68 2.75 -9.75 14.19
C PHE A 68 3.24 -10.95 15.02
N ALA A 69 3.48 -12.11 14.39
CA ALA A 69 4.02 -13.28 15.07
C ALA A 69 5.42 -13.01 15.64
N ASN A 70 6.27 -12.31 14.89
CA ASN A 70 7.60 -11.92 15.33
C ASN A 70 7.54 -10.92 16.49
N SER A 71 6.73 -9.88 16.39
CA SER A 71 6.58 -8.89 17.48
C SER A 71 5.98 -9.52 18.74
N ALA A 72 5.01 -10.42 18.60
CA ALA A 72 4.44 -11.17 19.70
C ALA A 72 5.47 -12.10 20.37
N THR A 73 6.38 -12.70 19.60
CA THR A 73 7.46 -13.54 20.13
C THR A 73 8.47 -12.71 20.91
N VAL A 74 8.84 -11.51 20.40
CA VAL A 74 9.69 -10.55 21.12
C VAL A 74 9.03 -10.13 22.44
N LEU A 75 7.74 -9.81 22.44
CA LEU A 75 6.99 -9.47 23.65
C LEU A 75 6.85 -10.65 24.62
N LYS A 76 6.72 -11.89 24.12
CA LYS A 76 6.71 -13.10 24.96
C LYS A 76 8.04 -13.31 25.66
N GLY A 77 9.17 -13.13 24.96
CA GLY A 77 10.50 -13.19 25.56
C GLY A 77 10.66 -12.14 26.67
N VAL A 78 10.28 -10.89 26.38
CA VAL A 78 10.30 -9.82 27.38
C VAL A 78 9.36 -10.10 28.56
N LYS A 79 8.18 -10.68 28.35
CA LYS A 79 7.25 -11.04 29.44
C LYS A 79 7.80 -12.19 30.30
N GLN A 80 8.49 -13.15 29.71
CA GLN A 80 9.19 -14.22 30.42
C GLN A 80 10.36 -13.67 31.26
N ASP A 81 11.14 -12.73 30.71
CA ASP A 81 12.26 -12.06 31.39
C ASP A 81 11.76 -11.10 32.48
N MET A 82 10.64 -10.42 32.26
CA MET A 82 10.00 -9.54 33.23
C MET A 82 9.38 -10.34 34.38
N LEU A 83 8.83 -11.53 34.13
CA LEU A 83 8.41 -12.49 35.16
C LEU A 83 9.63 -13.04 35.92
N ALA A 84 10.72 -13.40 35.24
CA ALA A 84 11.96 -13.85 35.88
C ALA A 84 12.59 -12.78 36.80
N LEU A 85 12.52 -11.50 36.41
CA LEU A 85 12.93 -10.35 37.24
C LEU A 85 11.96 -10.06 38.41
N GLN A 86 10.69 -10.44 38.32
CA GLN A 86 9.75 -10.38 39.44
C GLN A 86 9.99 -11.53 40.43
N PHE A 87 10.19 -12.76 39.95
CA PHE A 87 10.48 -13.92 40.82
C PHE A 87 11.80 -13.76 41.60
N SER A 88 12.84 -13.15 41.02
CA SER A 88 14.09 -12.88 41.75
C SER A 88 13.98 -11.77 42.81
N LYS A 89 13.02 -10.85 42.67
CA LYS A 89 12.72 -9.81 43.68
C LYS A 89 11.78 -10.29 44.79
N SER A 90 10.99 -11.34 44.56
CA SER A 90 10.01 -11.87 45.52
C SER A 90 10.51 -12.99 46.43
N ILE A 91 11.75 -13.49 46.28
CA ILE A 91 12.37 -14.38 47.27
C ILE A 91 13.10 -13.50 48.31
N PRO A 92 12.58 -13.35 49.55
CA PRO A 92 13.38 -12.74 50.61
C PRO A 92 14.56 -13.67 50.84
N ARG A 93 15.76 -13.11 50.80
CA ARG A 93 17.01 -13.79 51.14
C ARG A 93 16.96 -14.15 52.63
N LEU A 94 16.30 -15.26 52.97
CA LEU A 94 16.30 -15.84 54.30
C LEU A 94 17.62 -16.58 54.50
N THR A 95 18.63 -15.86 54.97
CA THR A 95 19.70 -16.45 55.76
C THR A 95 19.88 -15.59 57.00
N SER A 96 19.09 -15.93 58.01
CA SER A 96 19.46 -15.95 59.42
C SER A 96 20.72 -15.16 59.81
N SER A 97 20.49 -14.06 60.53
CA SER A 97 21.37 -13.65 61.63
C SER A 97 21.52 -14.83 62.62
N PRO A 98 22.69 -15.00 63.23
CA PRO A 98 22.73 -15.26 64.65
C PRO A 98 23.56 -14.20 65.35
N SER A 99 22.89 -13.51 66.26
CA SER A 99 23.43 -13.04 67.53
C SER A 99 24.37 -14.07 68.16
N HIS A 100 25.55 -13.65 68.64
CA HIS A 100 25.97 -13.77 70.04
C HIS A 100 27.37 -13.12 70.24
N CYS A 101 27.49 -12.45 71.39
CA CYS A 101 28.67 -11.95 72.13
C CYS A 101 30.07 -12.08 71.51
#